data_AF-A0A815TWE2-F1
#
_entry.id   AF-A0A815TWE2-F1
#
_cell.length_a   1.000
_cell.length_b   1.000
_cell.length_c   1.000
_cell.angle_alpha   90.00
_cell.angle_beta   90.00
_cell.angle_gamma   90.00
#
_symmetry.space_group_name_H-M   'P 1'
#
loop_
_entity.id
_entity.type
_entity.pdbx_description
1 polymer ?
#
loop_
_entity_poly.entity_id
_entity_poly.type
_entity_poly.pdbx_seq_one_letter_code
_entity_poly.pdbx_strand_id
1 'polypeptide(L)'
;MSPLYYALNNPVFVNFAFYAAASTIKMMAMSLLTSRQRFAKNAFSNPEDIALGSDKQAKVTISDPDVERVRRNHLNDIENIVPFVVIGSLYVATNPTPAIALWHFRLFFFSRVFHTIAYQVE
;
A
#
# COMPACT_ATOMS: atom_id res chain seq x y z
N MET A 1 -34.33 14.67 -5.84
CA MET A 1 -33.18 14.64 -4.92
C MET A 1 -32.11 13.81 -5.61
N SER A 2 -30.99 14.40 -6.00
CA SER A 2 -29.91 13.67 -6.68
C SER A 2 -29.41 12.53 -5.78
N PRO A 3 -29.12 11.34 -6.32
CA PRO A 3 -28.54 10.27 -5.52
C PRO A 3 -27.17 10.72 -5.00
N LEU A 4 -27.06 10.84 -3.68
CA LEU A 4 -25.83 11.23 -3.01
C LEU A 4 -24.95 9.99 -2.84
N TYR A 5 -24.26 9.59 -3.92
CA TYR A 5 -23.46 8.36 -3.94
C TYR A 5 -22.32 8.37 -2.92
N TYR A 6 -21.70 9.54 -2.70
CA TYR A 6 -20.59 9.76 -1.76
C TYR A 6 -21.10 10.27 -0.41
N ALA A 7 -21.96 9.49 0.22
CA ALA A 7 -22.50 9.82 1.52
C ALA A 7 -22.38 8.66 2.50
N LEU A 8 -22.24 8.98 3.78
CA LEU A 8 -22.06 8.00 4.84
C LEU A 8 -23.31 7.14 5.09
N ASN A 9 -24.45 7.52 4.54
CA ASN A 9 -25.66 6.70 4.53
C ASN A 9 -25.65 5.64 3.40
N ASN A 10 -24.75 5.73 2.42
CA ASN A 10 -24.58 4.74 1.38
C ASN A 10 -23.64 3.63 1.87
N PRO A 11 -24.14 2.40 2.10
CA PRO A 11 -23.30 1.30 2.59
C PRO A 11 -22.18 0.94 1.59
N VAL A 12 -22.36 1.16 0.29
CA VAL A 12 -21.32 0.92 -0.72
C VAL A 12 -20.15 1.86 -0.50
N PHE A 13 -20.42 3.16 -0.31
CA PHE A 13 -19.39 4.17 -0.10
C PHE A 13 -18.66 3.97 1.22
N VAL A 14 -19.38 3.66 2.32
CA VAL A 14 -18.74 3.40 3.63
C VAL A 14 -17.79 2.21 3.55
N ASN A 15 -18.23 1.10 2.92
CA ASN A 15 -17.38 -0.07 2.74
C ASN A 15 -16.18 0.24 1.84
N PHE A 16 -16.40 0.94 0.71
CA PHE A 16 -15.33 1.37 -0.16
C PHE A 16 -14.30 2.23 0.59
N ALA A 17 -14.75 3.25 1.32
CA ALA A 17 -13.88 4.16 2.06
C ALA A 17 -13.05 3.42 3.12
N PHE A 18 -13.65 2.45 3.82
CA PHE A 18 -12.93 1.61 4.78
C PHE A 18 -11.82 0.77 4.12
N TYR A 19 -12.15 0.02 3.07
CA TYR A 19 -11.15 -0.86 2.41
C TYR A 19 -10.11 -0.06 1.61
N ALA A 20 -10.48 1.08 1.04
CA ALA A 20 -9.54 2.01 0.42
C ALA A 20 -8.56 2.56 1.46
N ALA A 21 -9.05 3.09 2.58
CA ALA A 21 -8.20 3.59 3.66
C ALA A 21 -7.30 2.49 4.24
N ALA A 22 -7.84 1.29 4.49
CA ALA A 22 -7.06 0.16 4.98
C ALA A 22 -5.95 -0.24 4.00
N SER A 23 -6.24 -0.26 2.69
CA SER A 23 -5.24 -0.53 1.64
C SER A 23 -4.15 0.55 1.62
N THR A 24 -4.54 1.83 1.70
CA THR A 24 -3.59 2.95 1.74
C THR A 24 -2.72 2.92 2.99
N ILE A 25 -3.28 2.64 4.18
CA ILE A 25 -2.52 2.50 5.42
C ILE A 25 -1.49 1.36 5.28
N LYS A 26 -1.88 0.23 4.71
CA LYS A 26 -0.96 -0.88 4.44
C LYS A 26 0.16 -0.46 3.49
N MET A 27 -0.15 0.30 2.44
CA MET A 27 0.87 0.85 1.54
C MET A 27 1.82 1.81 2.27
N MET A 28 1.32 2.63 3.19
CA MET A 28 2.16 3.49 4.03
C MET A 28 3.03 2.67 5.00
N ALA A 29 2.54 1.57 5.56
CA ALA A 29 3.34 0.69 6.40
C ALA A 29 4.55 0.09 5.65
N MET A 30 4.41 -0.14 4.33
CA MET A 30 5.52 -0.64 3.50
C MET A 30 6.68 0.37 3.37
N SER A 31 6.42 1.69 3.41
CA SER A 31 7.50 2.68 3.42
C SER A 31 8.29 2.63 4.72
N LEU A 32 7.60 2.48 5.86
CA LEU A 32 8.24 2.30 7.17
C LEU A 32 9.09 1.03 7.22
N LEU A 33 8.60 -0.09 6.67
CA LEU A 33 9.38 -1.33 6.57
C LEU A 33 10.64 -1.15 5.71
N THR A 34 10.54 -0.40 4.61
CA THR A 34 11.69 -0.10 3.75
C THR A 34 12.75 0.69 4.54
N SER A 35 12.34 1.73 5.27
CA SER A 35 13.24 2.50 6.12
C SER A 35 13.89 1.64 7.20
N ARG A 36 13.11 0.79 7.89
CA ARG A 36 13.65 -0.13 8.91
C ARG A 36 14.69 -1.09 8.32
N GLN A 37 14.45 -1.63 7.13
CA GLN A 37 15.41 -2.53 6.47
C GLN A 37 16.70 -1.80 6.09
N ARG A 38 16.61 -0.56 5.60
CA ARG A 38 17.78 0.28 5.29
C ARG A 38 18.64 0.56 6.52
N PHE A 39 18.02 0.92 7.64
CA PHE A 39 18.73 1.12 8.91
C PHE A 39 19.32 -0.18 9.45
N ALA A 40 18.59 -1.30 9.37
CA ALA A 40 19.10 -2.60 9.84
C ALA A 40 20.30 -3.12 9.02
N LYS A 41 20.34 -2.82 7.72
CA LYS A 41 21.41 -3.26 6.82
C LYS A 41 22.50 -2.20 6.59
N ASN A 42 22.36 -1.01 7.18
CA ASN A 42 23.21 0.15 6.90
C ASN A 42 23.38 0.42 5.38
N ALA A 43 22.32 0.11 4.61
CA ALA A 43 22.27 0.19 3.16
C ALA A 43 21.43 1.40 2.74
N PHE A 44 22.09 2.54 2.62
CA PHE A 44 21.46 3.81 2.26
C PHE A 44 21.62 4.08 0.76
N SER A 45 20.59 4.66 0.16
CA SER A 45 20.62 5.01 -1.27
C SER A 45 21.41 6.29 -1.54
N ASN A 46 21.40 7.22 -0.58
CA ASN A 46 22.00 8.51 -0.76
C ASN A 46 23.19 8.74 0.20
N PRO A 47 24.23 9.45 -0.23
CA PRO A 47 25.41 9.72 0.59
C PRO A 47 25.12 10.66 1.77
N GLU A 48 24.12 11.55 1.70
CA GLU A 48 23.73 12.42 2.81
C GLU A 48 23.15 11.65 4.00
N ASP A 49 22.43 10.55 3.74
CA ASP A 49 21.85 9.69 4.77
C ASP A 49 22.95 8.96 5.56
N ILE A 50 24.10 8.72 4.91
CA ILE A 50 25.29 8.10 5.52
C ILE A 50 26.03 9.12 6.38
N ALA A 51 26.13 10.37 5.94
CA ALA A 51 26.79 11.43 6.69
C ALA A 51 26.06 11.79 8.00
N LEU A 52 24.73 11.55 8.05
CA LEU A 52 23.91 11.71 9.24
C LEU A 52 23.98 10.49 10.18
N GLY A 53 24.36 9.32 9.68
CA GLY A 53 24.52 8.10 10.46
C GLY A 53 25.88 8.06 11.16
N SER A 54 25.91 7.80 12.47
CA SER A 54 27.16 7.67 13.25
C SER A 54 27.99 6.41 12.93
N ASP A 55 27.59 5.62 11.93
CA ASP A 55 28.12 4.28 11.69
C ASP A 55 29.11 4.25 10.52
N LYS A 56 30.39 4.03 10.82
CA LYS A 56 31.51 4.07 9.86
C LYS A 56 31.49 2.94 8.82
N GLN A 57 30.57 1.98 8.95
CA GLN A 57 30.39 0.86 8.02
C GLN A 57 29.24 1.07 7.03
N ALA A 58 28.48 2.15 7.14
CA ALA A 58 27.41 2.47 6.20
C ALA A 58 27.99 2.68 4.80
N LYS A 59 27.51 1.89 3.83
CA LYS A 59 27.93 1.95 2.44
C LYS A 59 26.78 2.52 1.61
N VAL A 60 27.12 3.36 0.63
CA VAL A 60 26.18 3.68 -0.46
C VAL A 60 26.00 2.38 -1.25
N THR A 61 24.97 1.62 -0.89
CA THR A 61 24.62 0.37 -1.55
C THR A 61 23.20 0.53 -2.03
N ILE A 62 23.08 0.82 -3.33
CA ILE A 62 21.80 1.04 -3.99
C ILE A 62 21.01 -0.28 -4.08
N SER A 63 21.69 -1.43 -4.02
CA SER A 63 21.16 -2.74 -4.36
C SER A 63 21.34 -3.80 -3.26
N ASP A 64 20.92 -3.51 -2.02
CA ASP A 64 20.76 -4.59 -1.04
C ASP A 64 19.51 -5.42 -1.42
N PRO A 65 19.65 -6.76 -1.62
CA PRO A 65 18.55 -7.59 -2.10
C PRO A 65 17.29 -7.53 -1.21
N ASP A 66 17.46 -7.39 0.10
CA ASP A 66 16.34 -7.34 1.05
C ASP A 66 15.64 -5.97 0.98
N VAL A 67 16.40 -4.87 0.88
CA VAL A 67 15.83 -3.53 0.70
C VAL A 67 15.10 -3.42 -0.65
N GLU A 68 15.69 -3.95 -1.72
CA GLU A 68 15.04 -3.97 -3.03
C GLU A 68 13.78 -4.83 -3.04
N ARG A 69 13.75 -5.94 -2.30
CA ARG A 69 12.56 -6.78 -2.14
C ARG A 69 11.41 -5.98 -1.53
N VAL A 70 11.63 -5.28 -0.42
CA VAL A 70 10.59 -4.43 0.20
C VAL A 70 10.17 -3.29 -0.74
N ARG A 71 11.12 -2.69 -1.48
CA ARG A 71 10.83 -1.63 -2.46
C ARG A 71 9.96 -2.13 -3.61
N ARG A 72 10.24 -3.31 -4.16
CA ARG A 72 9.42 -3.92 -5.25
C ARG A 72 8.00 -4.21 -4.78
N ASN A 73 7.85 -4.68 -3.54
CA ASN A 73 6.52 -4.82 -2.93
C ASN A 73 5.78 -3.49 -2.81
N HIS A 74 6.46 -2.44 -2.35
CA HIS A 74 5.85 -1.12 -2.24
C HIS A 74 5.43 -0.55 -3.60
N LEU A 75 6.23 -0.76 -4.65
CA LEU A 75 5.87 -0.39 -6.01
C LEU A 75 4.67 -1.16 -6.53
N ASN A 76 4.61 -2.48 -6.29
CA ASN A 76 3.44 -3.28 -6.66
C ASN A 76 2.17 -2.76 -5.95
N ASP A 77 2.29 -2.37 -4.69
CA ASP A 77 1.19 -1.77 -3.95
C ASP A 77 0.74 -0.45 -4.57
N ILE A 78 1.66 0.42 -4.98
CA ILE A 78 1.33 1.68 -5.68
C ILE A 78 0.60 1.38 -7.01
N GLU A 79 1.15 0.47 -7.81
CA GLU A 79 0.61 0.10 -9.13
C GLU A 79 -0.79 -0.52 -9.06
N ASN A 80 -1.20 -1.07 -7.91
CA ASN A 80 -2.49 -1.74 -7.77
C ASN A 80 -3.49 -0.98 -6.88
N ILE A 81 -3.04 -0.37 -5.79
CA ILE A 81 -3.91 0.33 -4.84
C ILE A 81 -4.36 1.68 -5.43
N VAL A 82 -3.50 2.39 -6.15
CA VAL A 82 -3.89 3.67 -6.78
C VAL A 82 -5.00 3.45 -7.82
N PRO A 83 -4.90 2.51 -8.78
CA PRO A 83 -6.02 2.19 -9.66
C PRO A 83 -7.26 1.69 -8.91
N PHE A 84 -7.10 0.92 -7.83
CA PHE A 84 -8.24 0.46 -7.03
C PHE A 84 -9.03 1.61 -6.41
N VAL A 85 -8.36 2.64 -5.88
CA VAL A 85 -9.05 3.82 -5.33
C VAL A 85 -9.79 4.58 -6.44
N VAL A 86 -9.18 4.74 -7.61
CA VAL A 86 -9.81 5.41 -8.75
C VAL A 86 -11.02 4.62 -9.26
N ILE A 87 -10.83 3.34 -9.61
CA ILE A 87 -11.90 2.47 -10.14
C ILE A 87 -12.99 2.25 -9.10
N GLY A 88 -12.62 2.07 -7.83
CA GLY A 88 -13.58 1.90 -6.75
C GLY A 88 -14.44 3.15 -6.54
N SER A 89 -13.87 4.36 -6.69
CA SER A 89 -14.67 5.59 -6.65
C SER A 89 -15.68 5.67 -7.80
N LEU A 90 -15.26 5.32 -9.03
CA LEU A 90 -16.15 5.24 -10.19
C LEU A 90 -17.22 4.17 -10.02
N TYR A 91 -16.88 3.04 -9.40
CA TYR A 91 -17.81 1.96 -9.12
C TYR A 91 -18.85 2.33 -8.06
N VAL A 92 -18.52 3.15 -7.06
CA VAL A 92 -19.53 3.68 -6.12
C VAL A 92 -20.57 4.54 -6.87
N ALA A 93 -20.14 5.30 -7.88
CA ALA A 93 -21.02 6.15 -8.67
C ALA A 93 -21.99 5.38 -9.60
N THR A 94 -21.77 4.10 -9.87
CA THR A 94 -22.67 3.26 -10.69
C THR A 94 -23.81 2.61 -9.89
N ASN A 95 -23.90 2.90 -8.58
CA ASN A 95 -24.91 2.35 -7.66
C ASN A 95 -25.02 0.81 -7.66
N PRO A 96 -23.92 0.09 -7.41
CA PRO A 96 -23.91 -1.36 -7.44
C PRO A 96 -24.63 -1.97 -6.23
N THR A 97 -25.00 -3.24 -6.35
CA THR A 97 -25.54 -4.01 -5.22
C THR A 97 -24.52 -4.06 -4.06
N PRO A 98 -24.90 -3.66 -2.83
CA PRO A 98 -23.96 -3.56 -1.71
C PRO A 98 -23.20 -4.84 -1.37
N ALA A 99 -23.86 -5.99 -1.47
CA ALA A 99 -23.23 -7.29 -1.20
C ALA A 99 -22.10 -7.59 -2.20
N ILE A 100 -22.34 -7.35 -3.48
CA ILE A 100 -21.38 -7.59 -4.55
C ILE A 100 -20.20 -6.63 -4.40
N ALA A 101 -20.47 -5.35 -4.18
CA ALA A 101 -19.42 -4.34 -4.00
C ALA A 101 -18.52 -4.66 -2.79
N LEU A 102 -19.11 -5.07 -1.67
CA LEU A 102 -18.38 -5.48 -0.48
C LEU A 102 -17.42 -6.64 -0.77
N TRP A 103 -17.87 -7.65 -1.53
CA TRP A 103 -17.01 -8.77 -1.92
C TRP A 103 -15.85 -8.34 -2.82
N HIS A 104 -16.07 -7.42 -3.76
CA HIS A 104 -14.99 -6.89 -4.60
C HIS A 104 -13.92 -6.19 -3.76
N PHE A 105 -14.33 -5.34 -2.82
CA PHE A 105 -13.40 -4.61 -1.95
C PHE A 105 -12.64 -5.55 -1.00
N ARG A 106 -13.32 -6.54 -0.42
CA ARG A 106 -12.70 -7.57 0.43
C ARG A 106 -11.68 -8.40 -0.33
N LEU A 107 -12.07 -8.93 -1.49
CA LEU A 107 -11.23 -9.81 -2.29
C LEU A 107 -9.95 -9.07 -2.71
N PHE A 108 -10.08 -7.81 -3.16
CA PHE A 108 -8.94 -6.98 -3.48
C PHE A 108 -8.03 -6.77 -2.26
N PHE A 109 -8.57 -6.29 -1.14
CA PHE A 109 -7.77 -6.01 0.06
C PHE A 109 -7.03 -7.25 0.57
N PHE A 110 -7.74 -8.37 0.78
CA PHE A 110 -7.12 -9.58 1.31
C PHE A 110 -6.10 -10.18 0.34
N SER A 111 -6.41 -10.21 -0.98
CA SER A 111 -5.44 -10.65 -1.99
C SER A 111 -4.14 -9.84 -1.91
N ARG A 112 -4.21 -8.52 -1.72
CA ARG A 112 -3.02 -7.66 -1.60
C ARG A 112 -2.28 -7.82 -0.28
N VAL A 113 -2.98 -8.11 0.81
CA VAL A 113 -2.35 -8.45 2.08
C VAL A 113 -1.59 -9.78 1.94
N PHE A 114 -2.22 -10.81 1.38
CA PHE A 114 -1.57 -12.10 1.15
C PHE A 114 -0.38 -12.00 0.21
N HIS A 115 -0.48 -11.22 -0.87
CA HIS A 115 0.64 -10.99 -1.79
C HIS A 115 1.87 -10.41 -1.07
N THR A 116 1.67 -9.42 -0.21
CA THR A 116 2.78 -8.81 0.56
C THR A 116 3.37 -9.76 1.58
N ILE A 117 2.54 -10.57 2.26
CA ILE A 117 3.02 -11.58 3.20
C ILE A 117 3.86 -12.63 2.45
N ALA A 118 3.32 -13.18 1.36
CA ALA A 118 4.01 -14.20 0.56
C ALA A 118 5.38 -13.70 0.08
N TYR A 119 5.45 -12.48 -0.46
CA TYR A 119 6.68 -11.90 -0.98
C TYR A 119 7.72 -11.55 0.11
N GLN A 120 7.30 -11.39 1.37
CA GLN A 120 8.23 -11.16 2.48
C GLN A 120 8.71 -12.44 3.16
N VAL A 121 7.97 -13.55 3.01
CA VAL A 121 8.30 -14.85 3.61
C VAL A 121 9.24 -15.68 2.72
N GLU A 122 9.15 -15.52 1.40
CA GLU A 122 10.10 -16.02 0.41
C GLU A 122 11.35 -15.12 0.34
#